data_AF-A0A2A2W2B9-F1
#
_entry.id   AF-A0A2A2W2B9-F1
#
_cell.length_a   1.000
_cell.length_b   1.000
_cell.length_c   1.000
_cell.angle_alpha   90.00
_cell.angle_beta   90.00
_cell.angle_gamma   90.00
#
_symmetry.space_group_name_H-M   'P 1'
#
loop_
_entity.id
_entity.type
_entity.pdbx_description
1 polymer ?
#
loop_
_entity_poly.entity_id
_entity_poly.type
_entity_poly.pdbx_seq_one_letter_code
_entity_poly.pdbx_strand_id
1 'polypeptide(L)'
;MASFETLWKSFPSSGTMKAKCVNKQNASSSPFGNYCAINLSECFIKSGIAMQSANGAKCWSHKGPKHLLRAEDFAKWLKRSAPPGFGKTEKIAPADFQSVLDGRTGVIFFKDYWTRGNESDANRSGDHIDLWNEDAITSSSMFWRAVSEFFGAVSDLNKSKEILFWEVK
;
A
#
# COMPACT_ATOMS: atom_id res chain seq x y z
N MET A 1 0.80 -6.16 20.62
CA MET A 1 1.48 -5.59 19.45
C MET A 1 0.81 -6.18 18.21
N ALA A 2 0.80 -5.49 17.08
CA ALA A 2 0.29 -6.08 15.85
C ALA A 2 1.35 -7.01 15.27
N SER A 3 1.02 -8.31 15.11
CA SER A 3 1.90 -9.25 14.40
C SER A 3 1.65 -9.20 12.90
N PHE A 4 2.58 -9.73 12.10
CA PHE A 4 2.39 -9.83 10.67
C PHE A 4 1.20 -10.73 10.32
N GLU A 5 1.08 -11.87 11.00
CA GLU A 5 -0.07 -12.78 10.87
C GLU A 5 -1.42 -12.05 11.13
N THR A 6 -1.45 -11.13 12.11
CA THR A 6 -2.65 -10.34 12.42
C THR A 6 -2.99 -9.37 11.28
N LEU A 7 -1.98 -8.70 10.71
CA LEU A 7 -2.14 -7.83 9.54
C LEU A 7 -2.63 -8.65 8.34
N TRP A 8 -1.96 -9.76 8.01
CA TRP A 8 -2.28 -10.63 6.88
C TRP A 8 -3.70 -11.23 6.97
N LYS A 9 -4.15 -11.62 8.17
CA LYS A 9 -5.55 -12.06 8.40
C LYS A 9 -6.57 -10.92 8.38
N SER A 10 -6.14 -9.68 8.65
CA SER A 10 -6.96 -8.47 8.55
C SER A 10 -7.05 -7.90 7.13
N PHE A 11 -6.15 -8.33 6.26
CA PHE A 11 -5.96 -7.89 4.88
C PHE A 11 -7.28 -8.02 4.07
N PRO A 12 -7.94 -6.90 3.66
CA PRO A 12 -9.24 -6.98 3.01
C PRO A 12 -9.23 -7.74 1.67
N SER A 13 -10.18 -8.67 1.52
CA SER A 13 -10.45 -9.33 0.25
C SER A 13 -10.79 -8.33 -0.86
N SER A 14 -10.36 -8.62 -2.08
CA SER A 14 -10.56 -7.71 -3.21
C SER A 14 -12.04 -7.43 -3.49
N GLY A 15 -12.33 -6.25 -4.04
CA GLY A 15 -13.69 -5.75 -4.25
C GLY A 15 -14.38 -5.22 -3.00
N THR A 16 -14.15 -5.81 -1.80
CA THR A 16 -14.80 -5.40 -0.54
C THR A 16 -14.69 -3.90 -0.26
N MET A 17 -13.51 -3.31 -0.45
CA MET A 17 -13.31 -1.87 -0.25
C MET A 17 -13.84 -1.02 -1.40
N LYS A 18 -13.93 -1.56 -2.63
CA LYS A 18 -14.54 -0.86 -3.79
C LYS A 18 -16.04 -0.63 -3.59
N ALA A 19 -16.72 -1.52 -2.86
CA ALA A 19 -18.14 -1.35 -2.50
C ALA A 19 -18.39 -0.43 -1.29
N LYS A 20 -17.43 -0.35 -0.34
CA LYS A 20 -17.59 0.37 0.94
C LYS A 20 -17.00 1.78 0.96
N CYS A 21 -15.91 2.00 0.24
CA CYS A 21 -15.12 3.23 0.26
C CYS A 21 -14.97 3.73 -1.17
N VAL A 22 -15.81 4.69 -1.57
CA VAL A 22 -15.95 5.19 -2.96
C VAL A 22 -15.65 6.68 -3.07
N ASN A 23 -15.37 7.16 -4.29
CA ASN A 23 -15.24 8.58 -4.63
C ASN A 23 -16.64 9.22 -4.72
N LYS A 24 -17.27 9.44 -3.56
CA LYS A 24 -18.64 9.97 -3.49
C LYS A 24 -18.68 11.48 -3.80
N GLN A 25 -19.12 11.82 -5.00
CA GLN A 25 -19.36 13.18 -5.47
C GLN A 25 -20.87 13.47 -5.48
N ASN A 26 -21.27 14.71 -5.75
CA ASN A 26 -22.69 15.12 -5.72
C ASN A 26 -23.57 14.37 -6.74
N ALA A 27 -22.99 13.92 -7.85
CA ALA A 27 -23.67 13.21 -8.95
C ALA A 27 -23.08 11.82 -9.26
N SER A 28 -22.17 11.29 -8.42
CA SER A 28 -21.54 10.00 -8.66
C SER A 28 -21.04 9.32 -7.39
N SER A 29 -20.97 7.99 -7.39
CA SER A 29 -20.33 7.19 -6.34
C SER A 29 -19.36 6.16 -6.92
N SER A 30 -18.66 6.50 -8.02
CA SER A 30 -17.66 5.63 -8.64
C SER A 30 -16.55 5.22 -7.65
N PRO A 31 -15.92 4.04 -7.84
CA PRO A 31 -14.74 3.66 -7.09
C PRO A 31 -13.58 4.67 -7.24
N PHE A 32 -12.65 4.69 -6.29
CA PHE A 32 -11.38 5.40 -6.45
C PHE A 32 -10.51 4.72 -7.54
N GLY A 33 -9.65 5.49 -8.20
CA GLY A 33 -8.75 4.94 -9.21
C GLY A 33 -7.68 3.97 -8.66
N ASN A 34 -7.40 4.02 -7.35
CA ASN A 34 -6.46 3.14 -6.67
C ASN A 34 -6.94 2.83 -5.24
N TYR A 35 -6.61 1.63 -4.74
CA TYR A 35 -7.10 1.12 -3.44
C TYR A 35 -6.01 0.61 -2.49
N CYS A 36 -4.72 0.62 -2.88
CA CYS A 36 -3.60 0.13 -2.05
C CYS A 36 -3.59 0.72 -0.63
N ALA A 37 -3.50 2.05 -0.52
CA ALA A 37 -3.54 2.76 0.76
C ALA A 37 -4.88 2.58 1.52
N ILE A 38 -6.00 2.37 0.81
CA ILE A 38 -7.33 2.16 1.41
C ILE A 38 -7.41 0.77 2.06
N ASN A 39 -6.99 -0.27 1.33
CA ASN A 39 -6.95 -1.65 1.81
C ASN A 39 -5.98 -1.79 3.00
N LEU A 40 -4.79 -1.20 2.91
CA LEU A 40 -3.81 -1.20 3.99
C LEU A 40 -4.31 -0.40 5.21
N SER A 41 -5.06 0.69 5.00
CA SER A 41 -5.68 1.42 6.12
C SER A 41 -6.73 0.57 6.84
N GLU A 42 -7.61 -0.10 6.10
CA GLU A 42 -8.62 -1.00 6.66
C GLU A 42 -7.98 -2.20 7.38
N CYS A 43 -6.91 -2.76 6.81
CA CYS A 43 -6.06 -3.78 7.44
C CYS A 43 -5.56 -3.31 8.81
N PHE A 44 -4.92 -2.14 8.86
CA PHE A 44 -4.41 -1.53 10.09
C PHE A 44 -5.52 -1.31 11.13
N ILE A 45 -6.64 -0.71 10.72
CA ILE A 45 -7.78 -0.43 11.60
C ILE A 45 -8.36 -1.72 12.21
N LYS A 46 -8.50 -2.79 11.41
CA LYS A 46 -8.93 -4.11 11.90
C LYS A 46 -7.92 -4.78 12.82
N SER A 47 -6.62 -4.59 12.57
CA SER A 47 -5.53 -5.05 13.45
C SER A 47 -5.36 -4.20 14.73
N GLY A 48 -6.30 -3.30 15.03
CA GLY A 48 -6.27 -2.44 16.22
C GLY A 48 -5.28 -1.27 16.15
N ILE A 49 -4.70 -0.98 14.98
CA ILE A 49 -3.74 0.11 14.80
C ILE A 49 -4.50 1.44 14.62
N ALA A 50 -4.28 2.36 15.57
CA ALA A 50 -4.87 3.69 15.57
C ALA A 50 -4.28 4.58 14.45
N MET A 51 -5.07 4.88 13.42
CA MET A 51 -4.68 5.74 12.28
C MET A 51 -5.17 7.20 12.39
N GLN A 52 -5.65 7.62 13.56
CA GLN A 52 -6.15 8.99 13.78
C GLN A 52 -5.08 10.04 13.46
N SER A 53 -3.83 9.80 13.86
CA SER A 53 -2.64 10.65 13.62
C SER A 53 -2.09 10.60 12.19
N ALA A 54 -2.66 9.77 11.31
CA ALA A 54 -2.25 9.69 9.91
C ALA A 54 -2.62 10.98 9.17
N ASN A 55 -1.63 11.76 8.75
CA ASN A 55 -1.83 13.00 8.00
C ASN A 55 -1.69 12.74 6.50
N GLY A 56 -2.67 13.19 5.71
CA GLY A 56 -2.74 12.98 4.27
C GLY A 56 -4.17 13.10 3.72
N ALA A 57 -4.35 12.83 2.43
CA ALA A 57 -5.67 12.78 1.81
C ALA A 57 -6.47 11.57 2.33
N LYS A 58 -7.66 11.82 2.89
CA LYS A 58 -8.52 10.80 3.53
C LYS A 58 -9.85 10.60 2.80
N CYS A 59 -10.41 9.39 2.89
CA CYS A 59 -11.73 9.08 2.33
C CYS A 59 -12.87 9.82 3.06
N TRP A 60 -13.98 10.07 2.37
CA TRP A 60 -15.13 10.79 2.95
C TRP A 60 -16.48 10.06 2.83
N SER A 61 -16.60 9.02 2.00
CA SER A 61 -17.88 8.42 1.57
C SER A 61 -18.69 7.65 2.62
N HIS A 62 -18.09 7.21 3.72
CA HIS A 62 -18.75 6.46 4.81
C HIS A 62 -18.49 7.06 6.19
N LYS A 63 -19.29 6.64 7.20
CA LYS A 63 -19.06 6.95 8.62
C LYS A 63 -17.94 6.07 9.21
N GLY A 64 -17.47 6.41 10.41
CA GLY A 64 -16.42 5.67 11.12
C GLY A 64 -14.99 6.14 10.79
N PRO A 65 -13.96 5.32 11.12
CA PRO A 65 -12.56 5.59 10.80
C PRO A 65 -12.33 5.89 9.31
N LYS A 66 -11.32 6.71 9.02
CA LYS A 66 -11.03 7.20 7.66
C LYS A 66 -9.73 6.62 7.12
N HIS A 67 -9.79 6.02 5.94
CA HIS A 67 -8.64 5.48 5.21
C HIS A 67 -7.84 6.59 4.52
N LEU A 68 -6.54 6.39 4.36
CA LEU A 68 -5.71 7.21 3.46
C LEU A 68 -5.94 6.82 2.00
N LEU A 69 -5.91 7.81 1.11
CA LEU A 69 -6.13 7.65 -0.34
C LEU A 69 -4.82 7.54 -1.15
N ARG A 70 -3.69 7.99 -0.59
CA ARG A 70 -2.38 8.02 -1.26
C ARG A 70 -1.37 7.13 -0.55
N ALA A 71 -0.61 6.35 -1.31
CA ALA A 71 0.44 5.49 -0.79
C ALA A 71 1.59 6.31 -0.18
N GLU A 72 2.03 7.40 -0.84
CA GLU A 72 3.09 8.24 -0.29
C GLU A 72 2.69 8.94 1.02
N ASP A 73 1.44 9.37 1.20
CA ASP A 73 0.94 9.92 2.48
C ASP A 73 1.03 8.87 3.60
N PHE A 74 0.71 7.61 3.29
CA PHE A 74 0.80 6.47 4.21
C PHE A 74 2.26 6.20 4.59
N ALA A 75 3.16 6.08 3.61
CA ALA A 75 4.59 5.88 3.82
C ALA A 75 5.21 7.04 4.64
N LYS A 76 4.83 8.29 4.34
CA LYS A 76 5.24 9.49 5.09
C LYS A 76 4.76 9.47 6.55
N TRP A 77 3.57 8.95 6.85
CA TRP A 77 3.12 8.74 8.23
C TRP A 77 3.86 7.58 8.90
N LEU A 78 3.94 6.42 8.25
CA LEU A 78 4.58 5.21 8.80
C LEU A 78 6.07 5.41 9.11
N LYS A 79 6.76 6.28 8.35
CA LYS A 79 8.14 6.72 8.61
C LYS A 79 8.30 7.61 9.86
N ARG A 80 7.25 8.32 10.27
CA ARG A 80 7.24 9.21 11.46
C ARG A 80 6.63 8.55 12.70
N SER A 81 5.81 7.52 12.52
CA SER A 81 4.91 6.99 13.57
C SER A 81 4.65 5.50 13.38
N ALA A 82 5.73 4.71 13.26
CA ALA A 82 5.68 3.26 13.17
C ALA A 82 4.93 2.64 14.39
N PRO A 83 3.90 1.80 14.18
CA PRO A 83 3.15 1.18 15.27
C PRO A 83 3.97 0.18 16.11
N PRO A 84 3.59 -0.08 17.38
CA PRO A 84 4.24 -1.10 18.20
C PRO A 84 4.15 -2.52 17.60
N GLY A 85 5.30 -3.05 17.19
CA GLY A 85 5.47 -4.29 16.41
C GLY A 85 6.24 -4.08 15.10
N PHE A 86 6.35 -2.83 14.62
CA PHE A 86 7.05 -2.47 13.39
C PHE A 86 8.52 -2.13 13.65
N GLY A 87 9.38 -2.56 12.73
CA GLY A 87 10.78 -2.16 12.63
C GLY A 87 10.95 -0.69 12.21
N LYS A 88 12.21 -0.24 12.21
CA LYS A 88 12.58 1.06 11.66
C LYS A 88 12.40 1.04 10.14
N THR A 89 12.17 2.21 9.53
CA THR A 89 12.13 2.32 8.07
C THR A 89 13.50 2.03 7.46
N GLU A 90 13.57 0.96 6.68
CA GLU A 90 14.70 0.65 5.81
C GLU A 90 14.47 1.28 4.43
N LYS A 91 15.55 1.71 3.76
CA LYS A 91 15.52 2.09 2.35
C LYS A 91 16.20 0.98 1.56
N ILE A 92 15.47 0.38 0.65
CA ILE A 92 15.92 -0.79 -0.11
C ILE A 92 16.32 -0.35 -1.52
N ALA A 93 17.36 -0.98 -2.07
CA ALA A 93 17.81 -0.74 -3.45
C ALA A 93 16.80 -1.38 -4.44
N PRO A 94 16.28 -0.64 -5.44
CA PRO A 94 15.28 -1.17 -6.37
C PRO A 94 15.74 -2.37 -7.21
N ALA A 95 17.04 -2.53 -7.46
CA ALA A 95 17.57 -3.70 -8.16
C ALA A 95 17.56 -4.99 -7.32
N ASP A 96 17.71 -4.84 -5.99
CA ASP A 96 18.02 -5.94 -5.07
C ASP A 96 16.85 -6.28 -4.13
N PHE A 97 15.71 -5.59 -4.25
CA PHE A 97 14.68 -5.64 -3.20
C PHE A 97 14.13 -7.04 -2.94
N GLN A 98 14.04 -7.89 -3.97
CA GLN A 98 13.55 -9.26 -3.82
C GLN A 98 14.52 -10.13 -3.00
N SER A 99 15.83 -10.03 -3.24
CA SER A 99 16.83 -10.82 -2.49
C SER A 99 17.15 -10.24 -1.10
N VAL A 100 16.93 -8.94 -0.90
CA VAL A 100 17.09 -8.26 0.40
C VAL A 100 15.87 -8.45 1.32
N LEU A 101 14.70 -8.80 0.76
CA LEU A 101 13.45 -9.02 1.50
C LEU A 101 12.95 -10.47 1.48
N ASP A 102 13.70 -11.39 0.85
CA ASP A 102 13.46 -12.83 0.88
C ASP A 102 13.39 -13.35 2.33
N GLY A 103 12.40 -14.19 2.63
CA GLY A 103 12.12 -14.70 3.98
C GLY A 103 11.78 -13.63 5.02
N ARG A 104 11.55 -12.37 4.64
CA ARG A 104 11.17 -11.27 5.56
C ARG A 104 9.70 -10.90 5.40
N THR A 105 9.09 -10.41 6.46
CA THR A 105 7.67 -10.03 6.52
C THR A 105 7.52 -8.57 6.98
N GLY A 106 6.52 -7.83 6.50
CA GLY A 106 6.39 -6.40 6.83
C GLY A 106 5.48 -5.56 5.92
N VAL A 107 5.72 -4.25 5.88
CA VAL A 107 5.08 -3.31 4.94
C VAL A 107 6.10 -2.83 3.93
N ILE A 108 5.72 -2.78 2.65
CA ILE A 108 6.55 -2.28 1.55
C ILE A 108 5.87 -1.12 0.82
N PHE A 109 6.67 -0.11 0.47
CA PHE A 109 6.26 1.06 -0.31
C PHE A 109 7.17 1.23 -1.53
N PHE A 110 6.58 1.31 -2.71
CA PHE A 110 7.25 1.57 -3.98
C PHE A 110 6.87 2.98 -4.46
N LYS A 111 7.87 3.86 -4.60
CA LYS A 111 7.66 5.24 -5.05
C LYS A 111 7.89 5.42 -6.55
N ASP A 112 6.99 6.18 -7.19
CA ASP A 112 7.13 6.68 -8.57
C ASP A 112 7.56 5.56 -9.57
N TYR A 113 6.96 4.37 -9.50
CA TYR A 113 7.39 3.22 -10.31
C TYR A 113 6.70 3.16 -11.69
N TRP A 114 5.46 3.66 -11.83
CA TRP A 114 4.69 3.68 -13.08
C TRP A 114 4.13 5.07 -13.43
N THR A 115 3.76 5.28 -14.70
CA THR A 115 3.22 6.55 -15.26
C THR A 115 1.70 6.64 -15.11
N ARG A 116 1.19 7.73 -14.52
CA ARG A 116 -0.25 8.00 -14.44
C ARG A 116 -0.73 8.74 -15.68
N GLY A 117 -1.62 8.12 -16.46
CA GLY A 117 -2.21 8.76 -17.64
C GLY A 117 -1.15 9.08 -18.68
N ASN A 118 -0.93 10.38 -18.95
CA ASN A 118 0.01 10.86 -19.98
C ASN A 118 1.36 11.34 -19.38
N GLU A 119 1.72 10.89 -18.17
CA GLU A 119 3.05 11.13 -17.60
C GLU A 119 4.16 10.44 -18.42
N SER A 120 5.34 11.05 -18.47
CA SER A 120 6.57 10.42 -19.00
C SER A 120 7.33 9.68 -17.89
N ASP A 121 8.18 8.70 -18.24
CA ASP A 121 8.94 7.89 -17.28
C ASP A 121 9.85 8.70 -16.32
N ALA A 122 10.29 9.89 -16.73
CA ALA A 122 10.99 10.82 -15.86
C ALA A 122 10.07 11.43 -14.79
N ASN A 123 8.88 11.88 -15.22
CA ASN A 123 7.91 12.64 -14.43
C ASN A 123 6.87 11.76 -13.71
N ARG A 124 6.94 10.44 -13.90
CA ARG A 124 6.01 9.44 -13.35
C ARG A 124 5.81 9.58 -11.83
N SER A 125 4.56 9.45 -11.38
CA SER A 125 4.11 9.61 -9.98
C SER A 125 3.36 8.40 -9.41
N GLY A 126 3.46 7.24 -10.08
CA GLY A 126 2.76 6.01 -9.73
C GLY A 126 3.36 5.27 -8.53
N ASP A 127 2.78 5.49 -7.34
CA ASP A 127 3.13 4.77 -6.11
C ASP A 127 2.32 3.48 -5.88
N HIS A 128 2.84 2.60 -5.02
CA HIS A 128 2.10 1.50 -4.38
C HIS A 128 2.55 1.28 -2.92
N ILE A 129 1.64 0.82 -2.04
CA ILE A 129 1.94 0.43 -0.66
C ILE A 129 1.09 -0.78 -0.27
N ASP A 130 1.69 -1.79 0.35
CA ASP A 130 1.05 -3.08 0.61
C ASP A 130 1.82 -3.84 1.72
N LEU A 131 1.30 -5.00 2.18
CA LEU A 131 2.08 -5.91 3.02
C LEU A 131 3.04 -6.73 2.15
N TRP A 132 4.19 -7.11 2.69
CA TRP A 132 5.13 -8.05 2.10
C TRP A 132 5.23 -9.30 2.99
N ASN A 133 5.10 -10.49 2.39
CA ASN A 133 5.17 -11.80 3.04
C ASN A 133 6.18 -12.67 2.30
N GLU A 134 7.45 -12.64 2.73
CA GLU A 134 8.54 -13.51 2.27
C GLU A 134 8.87 -13.32 0.77
N ASP A 135 8.02 -13.83 -0.14
CA ASP A 135 8.07 -13.66 -1.60
C ASP A 135 6.83 -12.93 -2.18
N ALA A 136 5.79 -12.68 -1.38
CA ALA A 136 4.43 -12.31 -1.79
C ALA A 136 3.85 -11.05 -1.08
N ILE A 137 2.59 -10.68 -1.36
CA ILE A 137 1.96 -9.39 -0.97
C ILE A 137 0.43 -9.58 -0.67
N THR A 138 -0.27 -8.80 0.22
CA THR A 138 -1.76 -8.97 0.58
C THR A 138 -2.53 -9.21 -0.71
N SER A 139 -2.24 -8.39 -1.71
CA SER A 139 -3.06 -8.31 -2.89
C SER A 139 -2.67 -9.31 -3.96
N SER A 140 -1.61 -10.14 -3.82
CA SER A 140 -0.87 -10.69 -4.97
C SER A 140 -1.53 -11.78 -5.83
N SER A 141 -2.63 -12.43 -5.44
CA SER A 141 -3.45 -13.12 -6.46
C SER A 141 -4.11 -12.13 -7.45
N MET A 142 -4.12 -10.84 -7.11
CA MET A 142 -4.55 -9.70 -7.92
C MET A 142 -3.45 -8.64 -8.15
N PHE A 143 -2.37 -8.55 -7.35
CA PHE A 143 -1.19 -7.75 -7.66
C PHE A 143 -0.23 -8.48 -8.60
N TRP A 144 -0.05 -9.80 -8.49
CA TRP A 144 0.66 -10.55 -9.54
C TRP A 144 -0.15 -10.55 -10.83
N ARG A 145 -1.48 -10.72 -10.74
CA ARG A 145 -2.37 -10.54 -11.90
C ARG A 145 -2.42 -9.10 -12.42
N ALA A 146 -2.34 -8.05 -11.60
CA ALA A 146 -2.26 -6.68 -12.11
C ALA A 146 -0.87 -6.37 -12.70
N VAL A 147 0.20 -6.88 -12.10
CA VAL A 147 1.56 -6.78 -12.65
C VAL A 147 1.65 -7.52 -13.99
N SER A 148 0.96 -8.66 -14.17
CA SER A 148 0.93 -9.37 -15.46
C SER A 148 -0.12 -8.84 -16.48
N GLU A 149 -1.32 -8.46 -16.04
CA GLU A 149 -2.43 -8.01 -16.91
C GLU A 149 -2.39 -6.49 -17.19
N PHE A 150 -1.59 -5.72 -16.44
CA PHE A 150 -1.57 -4.24 -16.51
C PHE A 150 -0.16 -3.61 -16.54
N PHE A 151 0.90 -4.29 -16.04
CA PHE A 151 2.26 -3.72 -15.95
C PHE A 151 3.40 -4.62 -16.48
N GLY A 152 3.10 -5.63 -17.30
CA GLY A 152 4.08 -6.46 -18.02
C GLY A 152 4.90 -7.45 -17.18
N ALA A 153 5.60 -7.01 -16.13
CA ALA A 153 6.43 -7.86 -15.27
C ALA A 153 6.87 -7.15 -13.96
N VAL A 154 7.44 -7.96 -13.04
CA VAL A 154 8.14 -7.52 -11.82
C VAL A 154 9.20 -6.45 -12.10
N SER A 155 9.77 -6.43 -13.32
CA SER A 155 10.79 -5.46 -13.72
C SER A 155 10.36 -3.99 -13.60
N ASP A 156 9.06 -3.68 -13.58
CA ASP A 156 8.58 -2.31 -13.37
C ASP A 156 8.66 -1.87 -11.90
N LEU A 157 8.62 -2.81 -10.95
CA LEU A 157 8.88 -2.52 -9.53
C LEU A 157 10.37 -2.19 -9.31
N ASN A 158 11.27 -2.87 -10.02
CA ASN A 158 12.71 -2.59 -9.99
C ASN A 158 13.05 -1.19 -10.55
N LYS A 159 12.13 -0.54 -11.27
CA LYS A 159 12.27 0.86 -11.73
C LYS A 159 11.90 1.89 -10.67
N SER A 160 11.43 1.51 -9.48
CA SER A 160 10.99 2.46 -8.43
C SER A 160 12.07 3.50 -8.10
N LYS A 161 11.69 4.78 -7.93
CA LYS A 161 12.67 5.83 -7.57
C LYS A 161 13.12 5.73 -6.11
N GLU A 162 12.30 5.12 -5.26
CA GLU A 162 12.64 4.74 -3.88
C GLU A 162 11.78 3.53 -3.47
N ILE A 163 12.37 2.60 -2.71
CA ILE A 163 11.62 1.56 -1.99
C ILE A 163 11.87 1.76 -0.49
N LEU A 164 10.80 1.76 0.30
CA LEU A 164 10.85 1.78 1.76
C LEU A 164 10.22 0.51 2.32
N PHE A 165 10.85 -0.07 3.35
CA PHE A 165 10.38 -1.27 4.03
C PHE A 165 10.28 -1.04 5.55
N TRP A 166 9.34 -1.73 6.18
CA TRP A 166 9.19 -1.81 7.64
C TRP A 166 8.93 -3.27 8.00
N GLU A 167 9.92 -3.95 8.60
CA GLU A 167 9.75 -5.33 9.08
C GLU A 167 8.64 -5.42 10.15
N VAL A 168 7.82 -6.46 10.10
CA VAL A 168 6.81 -6.81 11.12
C VAL A 168 6.79 -8.33 11.23
N LYS A 169 6.72 -8.88 12.44
CA LYS A 169 6.71 -10.34 12.70
C LYS A 169 5.37 -10.75 13.33
#